data_AF-A0A6B7EW31-F1
#
_entry.id   AF-A0A6B7EW31-F1
#
_cell.length_a   1.000
_cell.length_b   1.000
_cell.length_c   1.000
_cell.angle_alpha   90.00
_cell.angle_beta   90.00
_cell.angle_gamma   90.00
#
_symmetry.space_group_name_H-M   'P 1'
#
loop_
_entity.id
_entity.type
_entity.pdbx_description
1 polymer ?
#
loop_
_entity_poly.entity_id
_entity_poly.type
_entity_poly.pdbx_seq_one_letter_code
_entity_poly.pdbx_strand_id
1 'polypeptide(L)'
;MNHAIFVVKVIGEPVHLVYKEYETIEIKVQFPVLRQKDSRGELTLLLWGDYRNDFLKYYKVQDHLIIEGTLTLKGYKNGENEAKVIVKRLYPFLLV
;
A
#
# COMPACT_ATOMS: atom_id res chain seq x y z
N MET A 1 -10.87 -14.81 8.90
CA MET A 1 -9.42 -14.50 8.83
C MET A 1 -9.24 -13.33 7.88
N ASN A 2 -8.63 -12.22 8.31
CA ASN A 2 -8.53 -10.99 7.49
C ASN A 2 -7.24 -11.01 6.64
N HIS A 3 -7.40 -11.39 5.38
CA HIS A 3 -6.34 -11.56 4.39
C HIS A 3 -6.86 -11.07 3.04
N ALA A 4 -6.04 -10.30 2.34
CA ALA A 4 -6.37 -9.75 1.04
C ALA A 4 -5.14 -9.73 0.13
N ILE A 5 -5.37 -9.98 -1.15
CA ILE A 5 -4.38 -9.87 -2.22
C ILE A 5 -4.92 -8.88 -3.26
N PHE A 6 -4.09 -7.92 -3.67
CA PHE A 6 -4.46 -6.92 -4.67
C PHE A 6 -3.38 -6.74 -5.72
N VAL A 7 -3.79 -6.49 -6.96
CA VAL A 7 -2.93 -5.87 -7.99
C VAL A 7 -3.15 -4.38 -7.93
N VAL A 8 -2.08 -3.61 -7.80
CA VAL A 8 -2.14 -2.15 -7.64
C VAL A 8 -1.04 -1.46 -8.44
N LYS A 9 -1.25 -0.18 -8.74
CA LYS A 9 -0.27 0.72 -9.34
C LYS A 9 0.16 1.78 -8.33
N VAL A 10 1.46 2.01 -8.19
CA VAL A 10 2.01 3.08 -7.33
C VAL A 10 1.71 4.43 -7.95
N ILE A 11 1.10 5.33 -7.18
CA ILE A 11 0.72 6.68 -7.65
C ILE A 11 1.32 7.81 -6.83
N GLY A 12 1.83 7.53 -5.63
CA GLY A 12 2.48 8.51 -4.78
C GLY A 12 3.86 8.05 -4.33
N GLU A 13 4.72 9.01 -4.02
CA GLU A 13 6.00 8.73 -3.38
C GLU A 13 5.81 8.19 -1.95
N PRO A 14 6.73 7.35 -1.45
CA PRO A 14 6.68 6.86 -0.08
C PRO A 14 6.78 8.00 0.94
N VAL A 15 5.84 8.04 1.89
CA VAL A 15 5.87 8.95 3.02
C VAL A 15 6.43 8.23 4.24
N HIS A 16 7.57 8.67 4.74
CA HIS A 16 8.17 8.11 5.94
C HIS A 16 7.40 8.53 7.19
N LEU A 17 7.04 7.54 8.02
CA LEU A 17 6.41 7.75 9.30
C LEU A 17 7.29 7.16 10.40
N VAL A 18 7.49 7.95 11.45
CA VAL A 18 8.21 7.51 12.65
C VAL A 18 7.18 7.36 13.77
N TYR A 19 7.10 6.16 14.35
CA TYR A 19 6.29 5.87 15.51
C TYR A 19 7.16 5.29 16.62
N LYS A 20 7.47 6.14 17.62
CA LYS A 20 8.45 5.85 18.67
C LYS A 20 9.81 5.48 18.02
N GLU A 21 10.26 4.25 18.21
CA GLU A 21 11.53 3.73 17.69
C GLU A 21 11.36 2.99 16.36
N TYR A 22 10.13 2.87 15.85
CA TYR A 22 9.83 2.14 14.62
C TYR A 22 9.57 3.10 13.47
N GLU A 23 10.17 2.78 12.33
CA GLU A 23 9.99 3.51 11.08
C GLU A 23 9.18 2.67 10.09
N THR A 24 8.13 3.26 9.53
CA THR A 24 7.28 2.68 8.48
C THR A 24 7.16 3.66 7.31
N ILE A 25 6.69 3.17 6.16
CA ILE A 25 6.32 4.04 5.04
C ILE A 25 4.86 3.84 4.68
N GLU A 26 4.20 4.94 4.34
CA GLU A 26 2.90 4.96 3.69
C GLU A 26 3.06 5.18 2.19
N ILE A 27 2.30 4.43 1.41
CA ILE A 27 2.36 4.50 -0.06
C ILE A 27 0.94 4.55 -0.59
N LYS A 28 0.66 5.58 -1.40
CA LYS A 28 -0.61 5.66 -2.13
C LYS A 28 -0.54 4.81 -3.39
N VAL A 29 -1.51 3.93 -3.54
CA VAL A 29 -1.68 3.07 -4.70
C VAL A 29 -3.11 3.17 -5.23
N GLN A 30 -3.30 2.83 -6.50
CA GLN A 30 -4.62 2.69 -7.10
C GLN A 30 -4.81 1.32 -7.71
N PHE A 31 -6.06 0.87 -7.79
CA PHE A 31 -6.40 -0.30 -8.62
C PHE A 31 -6.17 0.04 -10.10
N PRO A 32 -5.57 -0.86 -10.90
CA PRO A 32 -5.26 -0.59 -12.30
C PRO A 32 -6.50 -0.47 -13.19
N VAL A 33 -7.61 -1.10 -12.81
CA VAL A 33 -8.88 -1.03 -13.54
C VAL A 33 -9.73 0.11 -12.98
N LEU A 34 -10.19 0.99 -13.88
CA LEU A 34 -11.16 2.03 -13.56
C LEU A 34 -12.44 1.36 -13.04
N ARG A 35 -12.73 1.60 -11.76
CA ARG A 35 -13.97 1.14 -11.14
C ARG A 35 -15.08 2.18 -11.42
N GLN A 36 -16.34 1.77 -11.30
CA GLN A 36 -17.50 2.64 -11.59
C GLN A 36 -17.48 3.94 -10.78
N LYS A 37 -18.21 4.95 -11.27
CA LYS A 37 -18.14 6.39 -10.94
C LYS A 37 -18.11 6.78 -9.44
N ASP A 38 -18.49 5.89 -8.52
CA ASP A 38 -18.59 6.18 -7.07
C ASP A 38 -17.74 5.26 -6.18
N SER A 39 -16.79 4.53 -6.73
CA SER A 39 -15.95 3.60 -5.96
C SER A 39 -14.56 4.16 -5.68
N ARG A 40 -14.09 4.04 -4.42
CA ARG A 40 -12.72 4.39 -4.05
C ARG A 40 -11.74 3.51 -4.83
N GLY A 41 -11.06 4.11 -5.80
CA GLY A 41 -10.03 3.48 -6.62
C GLY A 41 -8.65 3.47 -5.96
N GLU A 42 -8.47 4.26 -4.89
CA GLU A 42 -7.21 4.42 -4.17
C GLU A 42 -7.20 3.65 -2.85
N LEU A 43 -6.01 3.25 -2.44
CA LEU A 43 -5.72 2.55 -1.21
C LEU A 43 -4.37 3.02 -0.67
N THR A 44 -4.26 3.09 0.66
CA THR A 44 -2.99 3.37 1.34
C THR A 44 -2.34 2.08 1.83
N LEU A 45 -1.08 1.86 1.49
CA LEU A 45 -0.28 0.73 1.96
C LEU A 45 0.60 1.15 3.13
N LEU A 46 0.75 0.27 4.11
CA LEU A 46 1.65 0.42 5.24
C LEU A 46 2.71 -0.69 5.19
N LEU A 47 3.97 -0.29 5.02
CA LEU A 47 5.10 -1.22 4.87
C LEU A 47 6.05 -1.08 6.05
N TRP A 48 6.47 -2.23 6.58
CA TRP A 48 7.36 -2.34 7.74
C TRP A 48 8.56 -3.23 7.41
N GLY A 49 9.64 -3.08 8.18
CA GLY A 49 10.79 -3.98 8.14
C GLY A 49 11.39 -4.14 6.75
N ASP A 50 11.67 -5.39 6.35
CA ASP A 50 12.36 -5.68 5.10
C ASP A 50 11.58 -5.24 3.87
N TYR A 51 10.25 -5.40 3.85
CA TYR A 51 9.41 -4.98 2.72
C TYR A 51 9.43 -3.46 2.49
N ARG A 52 9.62 -2.67 3.55
CA ARG A 52 9.87 -1.23 3.42
C ARG A 52 11.16 -0.97 2.66
N ASN A 53 12.24 -1.63 3.06
CA ASN A 53 13.57 -1.45 2.45
C ASN A 53 13.59 -1.94 1.00
N ASP A 54 12.98 -3.10 0.74
CA ASP A 54 12.82 -3.64 -0.61
C ASP A 54 12.01 -2.68 -1.48
N PHE A 55 10.94 -2.08 -0.94
CA PHE A 55 10.15 -1.14 -1.70
C PHE A 55 10.96 0.08 -2.13
N LEU A 56 11.64 0.71 -1.17
CA LEU A 56 12.47 1.89 -1.43
C LEU A 56 13.60 1.61 -2.43
N LYS A 57 14.08 0.36 -2.48
CA LYS A 57 15.19 -0.03 -3.37
C LYS A 57 14.72 -0.37 -4.78
N TYR A 58 13.57 -1.03 -4.93
CA TYR A 58 13.21 -1.67 -6.20
C TYR A 58 11.98 -1.08 -6.89
N TYR A 59 11.07 -0.41 -6.17
CA TYR A 59 9.83 0.09 -6.77
C TYR A 59 9.82 1.61 -6.88
N LYS A 60 9.14 2.12 -7.91
CA LYS A 60 8.98 3.53 -8.22
C LYS A 60 7.51 3.87 -8.49
N VAL A 61 7.21 5.16 -8.52
CA VAL A 61 5.89 5.65 -8.97
C VAL A 61 5.63 5.13 -10.38
N GLN A 62 4.37 4.75 -10.64
CA GLN A 62 3.86 4.09 -11.84
C GLN A 62 4.13 2.58 -11.97
N ASP A 63 4.97 1.99 -11.11
CA ASP A 63 5.15 0.54 -11.11
C ASP A 63 3.85 -0.16 -10.70
N HIS A 64 3.65 -1.35 -11.28
CA HIS A 64 2.59 -2.26 -10.88
C HIS A 64 3.18 -3.32 -9.97
N LEU A 65 2.40 -3.72 -8.96
CA LEU A 65 2.83 -4.71 -7.99
C LEU A 65 1.64 -5.49 -7.44
N ILE A 66 1.91 -6.72 -7.02
CA ILE A 66 0.96 -7.53 -6.25
C ILE A 66 1.30 -7.35 -4.78
N ILE A 67 0.29 -7.00 -3.99
CA ILE A 67 0.40 -6.97 -2.54
C ILE A 67 -0.40 -8.08 -1.91
N GLU A 68 0.13 -8.61 -0.81
CA GLU A 68 -0.58 -9.49 0.10
C GLU A 68 -0.55 -8.86 1.49
N GLY A 69 -1.69 -8.82 2.18
CA GLY A 69 -1.75 -8.17 3.48
C GLY A 69 -3.07 -8.31 4.20
N THR A 70 -3.26 -7.44 5.19
CA THR A 70 -4.47 -7.37 6.01
C THR A 70 -5.11 -6.00 5.84
N LEU A 71 -6.40 -5.97 5.48
CA LEU A 71 -7.17 -4.75 5.29
C LEU A 71 -7.63 -4.19 6.63
N THR A 72 -7.41 -2.91 6.90
CA THR A 72 -7.88 -2.22 8.11
C THR A 72 -8.60 -0.94 7.73
N LEU A 73 -9.65 -0.59 8.48
CA LEU A 73 -10.36 0.69 8.36
C LEU A 73 -9.92 1.69 9.44
N LYS A 74 -9.10 1.26 10.41
CA LYS A 74 -8.58 2.11 11.48
C LYS A 74 -7.24 2.70 11.05
N GLY A 75 -7.22 4.01 10.80
CA GLY A 75 -5.97 4.77 10.75
C GLY A 75 -5.36 4.92 12.15
N TYR A 76 -4.05 5.13 12.23
CA TYR A 76 -3.35 5.40 13.51
C TYR A 76 -3.60 6.82 14.04
N LYS A 77 -4.19 7.71 13.25
CA LYS A 77 -4.65 9.06 13.65
C LYS A 77 -6.17 9.14 13.52
N ASN A 78 -6.82 9.64 14.57
CA ASN A 78 -8.26 9.85 14.64
C ASN A 78 -8.74 10.76 13.49
N GLY A 79 -9.82 10.37 12.80
CA GLY A 79 -10.60 11.30 11.98
C GLY A 79 -11.37 10.66 10.84
N GLU A 80 -10.74 9.79 10.05
CA GLU A 80 -11.35 9.28 8.82
C GLU A 80 -11.17 7.76 8.69
N ASN A 81 -12.26 7.04 8.41
CA ASN A 81 -12.25 5.63 8.06
C ASN A 81 -11.65 5.45 6.65
N GLU A 82 -10.34 5.64 6.54
CA GLU A 82 -9.58 5.37 5.34
C GLU A 82 -9.11 3.92 5.36
N ALA A 83 -9.41 3.18 4.28
CA ALA A 83 -8.96 1.81 4.15
C ALA A 83 -7.44 1.78 3.94
N LYS A 84 -6.74 1.03 4.77
CA LYS A 84 -5.31 0.77 4.64
C LYS A 84 -5.03 -0.72 4.55
N VAL A 85 -3.96 -1.10 3.87
CA VAL A 85 -3.45 -2.47 3.90
C VAL A 85 -2.11 -2.50 4.59
N ILE A 86 -2.04 -3.28 5.67
CA ILE A 86 -0.76 -3.65 6.29
C ILE A 86 -0.16 -4.76 5.43
N VAL A 87 0.92 -4.43 4.73
CA VAL A 87 1.55 -5.31 3.77
C VAL A 87 2.35 -6.40 4.48
N LYS A 88 2.12 -7.65 4.08
CA LYS A 88 2.83 -8.84 4.56
C LYS A 88 3.80 -9.38 3.51
N ARG A 89 3.50 -9.20 2.22
CA ARG A 89 4.38 -9.56 1.09
C ARG A 89 4.15 -8.64 -0.09
N LEU A 90 5.22 -8.42 -0.87
CA LEU A 90 5.24 -7.66 -2.11
C LEU A 90 5.79 -8.55 -3.22
N TYR A 91 5.19 -8.50 -4.39
CA TYR A 91 5.68 -9.18 -5.57
C TYR A 91 5.73 -8.21 -6.76
N PRO A 92 6.81 -8.20 -7.55
CA PRO A 92 6.87 -7.39 -8.75
C PRO A 92 5.81 -7.87 -9.74
N PHE A 93 5.07 -6.95 -10.35
CA PHE A 93 4.13 -7.27 -11.43
C PHE A 93 4.75 -6.88 -12.76
N LEU A 94 5.38 -7.85 -13.41
CA LEU A 94 5.98 -7.68 -14.73
C LEU A 94 4.87 -7.82 -15.79
N LEU A 95 4.49 -6.71 -16.41
CA LEU A 95 3.73 -6.72 -17.65
C LEU A 95 4.72 -7.00 -18.78
N VAL A 96 4.78 -8.26 -19.22
CA VAL A 96 5.53 -8.69 -20.41
C VAL A 96 4.70 -8.41 -21.66
#